data_AF-A0A256XG85-F1
#
_entry.id   AF-A0A256XG85-F1
#
_cell.length_a   1.000
_cell.length_b   1.000
_cell.length_c   1.000
_cell.angle_alpha   90.00
_cell.angle_beta   90.00
_cell.angle_gamma   90.00
#
_symmetry.space_group_name_H-M   'P 1'
#
loop_
_entity.id
_entity.type
_entity.pdbx_description
1 polymer ?
#
loop_
_entity_poly.entity_id
_entity_poly.type
_entity_poly.pdbx_seq_one_letter_code
_entity_poly.pdbx_strand_id
1 'polypeptide(L)'
;MWSEIRRIQLTGGATLTVSLPKNWARDIGLRQGDLVVLTLQPDGSIIITPKKLIREEGKEREAIIKVEQNLDAEAVVREVIAYYLVGYNVIKVIFSKGGEEQREFIKSVIRQKTIGLEVMEES
;
A
#
# COMPACT_ATOMS: atom_id res chain seq x y z
N MET A 1 -16.38 26.31 6.66
CA MET A 1 -15.51 25.58 7.61
C MET A 1 -16.17 25.67 8.98
N TRP A 2 -16.48 24.55 9.62
CA TRP A 2 -17.11 24.55 10.95
C TRP A 2 -16.06 24.19 11.99
N SER A 3 -16.15 24.81 13.16
CA SER A 3 -15.29 24.56 14.32
C SER A 3 -16.15 24.44 15.58
N GLU A 4 -15.69 23.62 16.52
CA GLU A 4 -16.29 23.48 17.84
C GLU A 4 -15.19 23.43 18.89
N ILE A 5 -15.45 24.00 20.07
CA ILE A 5 -14.53 24.00 21.20
C ILE A 5 -14.92 22.85 22.14
N ARG A 6 -13.97 21.97 22.44
CA ARG A 6 -14.11 20.88 23.42
C ARG A 6 -13.09 21.08 24.53
N ARG A 7 -13.45 20.71 25.76
CA ARG A 7 -12.48 20.63 26.86
C ARG A 7 -11.70 19.33 26.77
N ILE A 8 -10.41 19.40 27.07
CA ILE A 8 -9.59 18.22 27.32
C ILE A 8 -9.97 17.65 28.68
N GLN A 9 -10.04 16.34 28.78
CA GLN A 9 -10.38 15.58 29.98
C GLN A 9 -9.17 14.76 30.42
N LEU A 10 -8.97 14.61 31.73
CA LEU A 10 -7.99 13.68 32.28
C LEU A 10 -8.68 12.33 32.53
N THR A 11 -8.12 11.26 32.01
CA THR A 11 -8.62 9.88 32.17
C THR A 11 -7.49 8.98 32.66
N GLY A 12 -7.80 8.09 33.60
CA GLY A 12 -6.81 7.13 34.13
C GLY A 12 -5.60 7.77 34.83
N GLY A 13 -5.75 9.00 35.35
CA GLY A 13 -4.72 9.71 36.13
C GLY A 13 -3.58 10.34 35.31
N ALA A 14 -3.30 9.86 34.10
CA ALA A 14 -2.18 10.35 33.28
C ALA A 14 -2.51 10.60 31.80
N THR A 15 -3.69 10.18 31.31
CA THR A 15 -4.01 10.30 29.88
C THR A 15 -4.96 11.48 29.64
N LEU A 16 -4.62 12.34 28.70
CA LEU A 16 -5.52 13.39 28.22
C LEU A 16 -6.37 12.89 27.06
N THR A 17 -7.66 13.17 27.10
CA THR A 17 -8.63 12.76 26.08
C THR A 17 -9.48 13.95 25.63
N VAL A 18 -9.95 13.93 24.38
CA VAL A 18 -10.90 14.91 23.84
C VAL A 18 -11.98 14.16 23.07
N SER A 19 -13.25 14.55 23.26
CA SER A 19 -14.36 13.90 22.57
C SER A 19 -14.47 14.35 21.13
N LEU A 20 -14.58 13.39 20.21
CA LEU A 20 -14.84 13.66 18.79
C LEU A 20 -16.28 14.15 18.56
N PRO A 21 -16.54 15.04 17.59
CA PRO A 21 -17.90 15.48 17.27
C PRO A 21 -18.76 14.30 16.80
N LYS A 22 -19.88 14.05 17.50
CA LYS A 22 -20.72 12.86 17.30
C LYS A 22 -21.30 12.74 15.88
N ASN A 23 -21.73 13.86 15.30
CA ASN A 23 -22.32 13.86 13.95
C ASN A 23 -21.25 13.53 12.91
N TRP A 24 -20.10 14.22 12.94
CA TRP A 24 -18.98 13.92 12.07
C TRP A 24 -18.54 12.46 12.17
N ALA A 25 -18.35 11.95 13.40
CA ALA A 25 -17.94 10.56 13.61
C ALA A 25 -18.95 9.57 13.00
N ARG A 26 -20.25 9.85 13.07
CA ARG A 26 -21.29 9.05 12.43
C ARG A 26 -21.22 9.14 10.91
N ASP A 27 -21.03 10.33 10.35
CA ASP A 27 -21.01 10.58 8.90
C ASP A 27 -19.86 9.84 8.21
N ILE A 28 -18.70 9.72 8.87
CA ILE A 28 -17.56 8.92 8.40
C ILE A 28 -17.59 7.46 8.90
N GLY A 29 -18.70 7.05 9.53
CA GLY A 29 -18.94 5.70 10.03
C GLY A 29 -18.00 5.25 11.14
N LEU A 30 -17.32 6.14 11.86
CA LEU A 30 -16.42 5.84 12.98
C LEU A 30 -17.21 5.31 14.19
N ARG A 31 -16.75 4.22 14.79
CA ARG A 31 -17.40 3.55 15.93
C ARG A 31 -16.44 3.38 17.10
N GLN A 32 -16.99 3.07 18.27
CA GLN A 32 -16.18 2.70 19.43
C GLN A 32 -15.30 1.49 19.09
N GLY A 33 -14.01 1.57 19.41
CA GLY A 33 -13.02 0.55 19.08
C GLY A 33 -12.32 0.76 17.73
N ASP A 34 -12.82 1.65 16.86
CA ASP A 34 -12.11 2.00 15.62
C ASP A 34 -10.79 2.71 15.93
N LEU A 35 -9.76 2.40 15.15
CA LEU A 35 -8.46 3.03 15.25
C LEU A 35 -8.41 4.34 14.45
N VAL A 36 -7.70 5.32 14.99
CA VAL A 36 -7.36 6.59 14.33
C VAL A 36 -5.85 6.79 14.36
N VAL A 37 -5.33 7.49 13.36
CA VAL A 37 -3.95 7.98 13.32
C VAL A 37 -3.95 9.44 13.76
N LEU A 38 -3.02 9.77 14.64
CA LEU A 38 -2.75 11.14 15.08
C LEU A 38 -1.47 11.62 14.40
N THR A 39 -1.56 12.66 13.59
CA THR A 39 -0.41 13.26 12.91
C THR A 39 -0.16 14.64 13.49
N LEU A 40 0.97 14.80 14.18
CA LEU A 40 1.44 16.08 14.68
C LEU A 40 1.94 16.95 13.53
N GLN A 41 1.50 18.20 13.49
CA GLN A 41 1.93 19.18 12.51
C GLN A 41 2.97 20.14 13.11
N PRO A 42 3.83 20.77 12.29
CA PRO A 42 4.83 21.73 12.77
C PRO A 42 4.26 22.95 13.50
N ASP A 43 3.00 23.32 13.20
CA ASP A 43 2.29 24.42 13.87
C ASP A 43 1.69 24.03 15.24
N GLY A 44 1.93 22.78 15.68
CA GLY A 44 1.41 22.24 16.93
C GLY A 44 -0.01 21.69 16.84
N SER A 45 -0.64 21.71 15.68
CA SER A 45 -1.95 21.07 15.47
C SER A 45 -1.84 19.54 15.37
N ILE A 46 -2.96 18.86 15.63
CA ILE A 46 -3.08 17.40 15.47
C ILE A 46 -4.15 17.10 14.44
N ILE A 47 -3.77 16.37 13.39
CA ILE A 47 -4.73 15.82 12.42
C ILE A 47 -5.15 14.42 12.89
N ILE A 48 -6.45 14.17 12.92
CA ILE A 48 -7.02 12.87 13.27
C ILE A 48 -7.60 12.23 12.01
N THR A 49 -7.03 11.10 11.61
CA THR A 49 -7.47 10.37 10.41
C THR A 49 -7.94 8.98 10.79
N PRO A 50 -9.19 8.58 10.48
CA PRO A 50 -9.63 7.20 10.69
C PRO A 50 -8.74 6.22 9.94
N LYS A 51 -8.19 5.21 10.63
CA LYS A 51 -7.23 4.26 10.02
C LYS A 51 -7.82 3.56 8.79
N LYS A 52 -9.12 3.27 8.81
CA LYS A 52 -9.85 2.66 7.68
C LYS A 52 -9.98 3.54 6.43
N LEU A 53 -9.85 4.86 6.58
CA LEU A 53 -9.92 5.83 5.47
C LEU A 53 -8.54 6.14 4.89
N ILE A 54 -7.48 5.79 5.63
CA ILE A 54 -6.15 5.74 5.05
C ILE A 54 -6.21 4.63 4.02
N ARG A 55 -6.33 5.02 2.75
CA ARG A 55 -5.87 4.15 1.67
C ARG A 55 -4.44 3.85 2.05
N GLU A 56 -4.14 2.58 2.28
CA GLU A 56 -2.76 2.12 2.40
C GLU A 56 -2.09 2.47 1.06
N GLU A 57 -1.54 3.67 0.96
CA GLU A 57 -0.47 4.03 0.04
C GLU A 57 0.69 3.10 0.42
N GLY A 58 0.61 1.84 -0.02
CA GLY A 58 1.47 0.78 0.47
C GLY A 58 0.83 -0.57 0.74
N LYS A 59 -0.44 -0.87 0.37
CA LYS A 59 -0.70 -2.29 0.06
C LYS A 59 0.20 -2.61 -1.11
N GLU A 60 1.10 -3.55 -0.89
CA GLU A 60 1.81 -4.16 -2.00
C GLU A 60 0.76 -4.63 -3.00
N ARG A 61 0.67 -3.91 -4.11
CA ARG A 61 -0.05 -4.37 -5.28
C ARG A 61 0.85 -5.45 -5.84
N GLU A 62 0.59 -6.66 -5.37
CA GLU A 62 1.26 -7.85 -5.84
C GLU A 62 0.55 -8.39 -7.09
N ALA A 63 1.32 -8.67 -8.12
CA ALA A 63 0.89 -9.47 -9.27
C ALA A 63 1.63 -10.81 -9.27
N ILE A 64 0.96 -11.88 -9.70
CA ILE A 64 1.57 -13.19 -9.90
C ILE A 64 1.42 -13.59 -11.36
N ILE A 65 2.54 -13.77 -12.05
CA ILE A 65 2.60 -14.27 -13.42
C ILE A 65 3.14 -15.69 -13.38
N LYS A 66 2.37 -16.65 -13.90
CA LYS A 66 2.81 -18.06 -14.02
C LYS A 66 3.31 -18.32 -15.43
N VAL A 67 4.56 -18.74 -15.55
CA VAL A 67 5.22 -19.05 -16.82
C VAL A 67 5.23 -20.56 -17.02
N GLU A 68 4.32 -21.02 -17.88
CA GLU A 68 4.26 -22.40 -18.35
C GLU A 68 5.32 -22.64 -19.45
N GLN A 69 5.73 -23.90 -19.67
CA GLN A 69 6.83 -24.26 -20.58
C GLN A 69 6.67 -23.71 -22.01
N ASN A 70 5.44 -23.51 -22.48
CA ASN A 70 5.12 -23.02 -23.82
C ASN A 70 4.76 -21.53 -23.87
N LEU A 71 4.85 -20.80 -22.74
CA LEU A 71 4.51 -19.39 -22.73
C LEU A 71 5.63 -18.58 -23.40
N ASP A 72 5.24 -17.68 -24.30
CA ASP A 72 6.15 -16.74 -24.95
C ASP A 72 6.78 -15.79 -23.91
N ALA A 73 8.11 -15.80 -23.82
CA ALA A 73 8.85 -14.96 -22.88
C ALA A 73 8.61 -13.45 -23.11
N GLU A 74 8.32 -13.05 -24.35
CA GLU A 74 7.98 -11.67 -24.67
C GLU A 74 6.59 -11.30 -24.12
N ALA A 75 5.66 -12.25 -24.06
CA ALA A 75 4.36 -12.05 -23.43
C ALA A 75 4.51 -11.79 -21.93
N VAL A 76 5.38 -12.53 -21.25
CA VAL A 76 5.69 -12.30 -19.82
C VAL A 76 6.27 -10.90 -19.61
N VAL A 77 7.22 -10.48 -20.46
CA VAL A 77 7.79 -9.12 -20.39
C VAL A 77 6.71 -8.06 -20.55
N ARG A 78 5.80 -8.22 -21.52
CA ARG A 78 4.70 -7.27 -21.73
C ARG A 78 3.80 -7.17 -20.49
N GLU A 79 3.51 -8.29 -19.85
CA GLU A 79 2.67 -8.33 -18.66
C GLU A 79 3.35 -7.69 -17.43
N VAL A 80 4.65 -7.94 -17.23
CA VAL A 80 5.45 -7.27 -16.18
C VAL A 80 5.43 -5.75 -16.38
N ILE A 81 5.65 -5.28 -17.61
CA ILE A 81 5.62 -3.84 -17.92
C ILE A 81 4.22 -3.26 -17.69
N ALA A 82 3.15 -3.99 -18.02
CA ALA A 82 1.79 -3.53 -17.76
C ALA A 82 1.53 -3.33 -16.26
N TYR A 83 1.89 -4.30 -15.42
CA TYR A 83 1.76 -4.15 -13.96
C TYR A 83 2.61 -3.00 -13.42
N TYR A 84 3.84 -2.85 -13.91
CA TYR A 84 4.71 -1.73 -13.56
C TYR A 84 4.06 -0.37 -13.88
N LEU A 85 3.52 -0.19 -15.10
CA LEU A 85 2.86 1.04 -15.52
C LEU A 85 1.59 1.36 -14.72
N VAL A 86 0.89 0.34 -14.22
CA VAL A 86 -0.31 0.47 -13.38
C VAL A 86 0.04 0.73 -11.89
N GLY A 87 1.33 0.73 -11.54
CA GLY A 87 1.83 1.03 -10.20
C GLY A 87 1.77 -0.16 -9.25
N TYR A 88 1.93 -1.38 -9.78
CA TYR A 88 2.24 -2.54 -8.94
C TYR A 88 3.68 -2.42 -8.45
N ASN A 89 3.90 -2.67 -7.15
CA ASN A 89 5.21 -2.56 -6.51
C ASN A 89 5.87 -3.92 -6.26
N VAL A 90 5.13 -5.03 -6.37
CA VAL A 90 5.68 -6.39 -6.32
C VAL A 90 5.11 -7.20 -7.49
N ILE A 91 5.99 -7.81 -8.28
CA ILE A 91 5.61 -8.66 -9.42
C ILE A 91 6.34 -10.00 -9.26
N LYS A 92 5.61 -11.05 -8.89
CA LYS A 92 6.14 -12.41 -8.72
C LYS A 92 5.99 -13.18 -10.02
N VAL A 93 7.11 -13.56 -10.63
CA VAL A 93 7.13 -14.39 -11.85
C VAL A 93 7.53 -15.81 -11.46
N ILE A 94 6.62 -16.77 -11.60
CA ILE A 94 6.78 -18.16 -11.18
C ILE A 94 6.99 -19.03 -12.43
N PHE A 95 8.17 -19.64 -12.55
CA PHE A 95 8.52 -20.51 -13.67
C PHE A 95 8.20 -21.97 -13.35
N SER A 96 7.64 -22.68 -14.33
CA SER A 96 7.55 -24.14 -14.29
C SER A 96 8.93 -24.80 -14.49
N LYS A 97 9.09 -26.08 -14.10
CA LYS A 97 10.37 -26.80 -14.20
C LYS A 97 10.91 -26.74 -15.64
N GLY A 98 12.16 -26.27 -15.79
CA GLY A 98 12.86 -26.15 -17.08
C GLY A 98 12.88 -24.75 -17.71
N GLY A 99 12.31 -23.72 -17.07
CA GLY A 99 12.23 -22.34 -17.60
C GLY A 99 13.45 -21.44 -17.37
N GLU A 100 14.65 -22.00 -17.19
CA GLU A 100 15.84 -21.25 -16.76
C GLU A 100 16.36 -20.26 -17.81
N GLU A 101 16.30 -20.63 -19.08
CA GLU A 101 16.67 -19.76 -20.21
C GLU A 101 15.69 -18.59 -20.38
N GLN A 102 14.39 -18.87 -20.26
CA GLN A 102 13.33 -17.85 -20.33
C GLN A 102 13.49 -16.82 -19.20
N ARG A 103 13.88 -17.29 -18.02
CA ARG A 103 14.07 -16.44 -16.85
C ARG A 103 15.19 -15.42 -17.05
N GLU A 104 16.35 -15.83 -17.52
CA GLU A 104 17.47 -14.92 -17.76
C GLU A 104 17.16 -13.92 -18.87
N PHE A 105 16.47 -14.37 -19.94
CA PHE A 105 15.97 -13.47 -20.96
C PHE A 105 15.01 -12.41 -20.38
N ILE A 106 13.97 -12.83 -19.64
CA ILE A 106 12.99 -11.91 -19.03
C ILE A 106 13.66 -10.91 -18.09
N LYS A 107 14.58 -11.37 -17.22
CA LYS A 107 15.36 -10.50 -16.32
C LYS A 107 16.14 -9.44 -17.09
N SER A 108 16.84 -9.84 -18.15
CA SER A 108 17.67 -8.92 -18.96
C SER A 108 16.83 -7.82 -19.59
N VAL A 109 15.66 -8.17 -20.13
CA VAL A 109 14.76 -7.23 -20.82
C VAL A 109 14.09 -6.28 -19.83
N ILE A 110 13.66 -6.76 -18.66
CA ILE A 110 13.04 -5.91 -17.62
C ILE A 110 14.04 -4.85 -17.14
N ARG A 111 15.30 -5.24 -16.89
CA ARG A 111 16.37 -4.31 -16.45
C ARG A 111 16.67 -3.23 -17.49
N GLN A 112 16.57 -3.55 -18.77
CA GLN A 112 16.79 -2.57 -19.84
C GLN A 112 15.60 -1.63 -20.04
N LYS A 113 14.37 -2.10 -19.80
CA LYS A 113 13.13 -1.37 -20.13
C LYS A 113 12.50 -0.61 -18.97
N THR A 114 12.95 -0.83 -17.74
CA THR A 114 12.34 -0.22 -16.54
C THR A 114 13.39 0.43 -15.65
N ILE A 115 12.99 1.48 -14.95
CA ILE A 115 13.83 2.19 -13.97
C ILE A 115 13.25 1.90 -12.59
N GLY A 116 14.08 1.41 -11.67
CA GLY A 116 13.68 1.17 -10.28
C GLY A 116 13.00 -0.16 -9.98
N LEU A 117 12.87 -1.08 -10.95
CA LEU A 117 12.56 -2.48 -10.65
C LEU A 117 13.84 -3.22 -10.28
N GLU A 118 13.89 -3.74 -9.05
CA GLU A 118 14.98 -4.58 -8.56
C GLU A 118 14.48 -5.99 -8.28
N VAL A 119 15.35 -6.99 -8.48
CA VAL A 119 15.04 -8.38 -8.14
C VAL A 119 15.36 -8.57 -6.66
N MET A 120 14.34 -8.74 -5.82
CA MET A 120 14.48 -8.82 -4.35
C MET A 120 14.66 -10.25 -3.82
N GLU A 121 14.03 -11.25 -4.45
CA GLU A 121 14.04 -12.63 -3.96
C GLU A 121 14.00 -13.64 -5.13
N GLU A 122 14.69 -14.76 -4.95
CA GLU A 122 14.84 -15.84 -5.93
C GLU A 122 14.86 -17.17 -5.17
N SER A 123 13.91 -18.07 -5.49
CA SER A 123 13.75 -19.41 -4.89
C SER A 123 13.44 -20.45 -5.95
#